data_AF-A0A086MCM0-F1
#
_entry.id   AF-A0A086MCM0-F1
#
_cell.length_a   1.000
_cell.length_b   1.000
_cell.length_c   1.000
_cell.angle_alpha   90.00
_cell.angle_beta   90.00
_cell.angle_gamma   90.00
#
_symmetry.space_group_name_H-M   'P 1'
#
loop_
_entity.id
_entity.type
_entity.pdbx_description
1 polymer ?
#
loop_
_entity_poly.entity_id
_entity_poly.type
_entity_poly.pdbx_seq_one_letter_code
_entity_poly.pdbx_strand_id
1 'polypeptide(L)'
;MIYGTPGTVSAQWSRIQDACNYEAEKATASASLKTPTEYRRFRLFNMCAKLKGATFVGKVTMPDAEWERISMRCKAEARTAVAKQPASRSRDELQEDLEIDCAKRNGAVFRQDYYP
;
A
#
# COMPACT_ATOMS: atom_id res chain seq x y z
N MET A 1 -2.34 6.33 -4.70
CA MET A 1 -2.62 5.56 -3.46
C MET A 1 -1.52 4.51 -3.24
N ILE A 2 -1.10 4.27 -1.99
CA ILE A 2 -0.03 3.35 -1.59
C ILE A 2 -0.67 2.10 -0.96
N TYR A 3 -0.35 0.91 -1.47
CA TYR A 3 -0.90 -0.37 -0.99
C TYR A 3 0.05 -1.12 -0.06
N GLY A 4 -0.47 -1.58 1.07
CA GLY A 4 0.24 -2.33 2.11
C GLY A 4 0.16 -3.85 1.92
N THR A 5 0.84 -4.59 2.81
CA THR A 5 0.82 -6.06 2.81
C THR A 5 -0.51 -6.59 3.34
N PRO A 6 -1.04 -7.64 2.73
CA PRO A 6 -2.02 -8.48 3.40
C PRO A 6 -1.55 -8.92 4.78
N GLY A 7 -2.44 -8.95 5.77
CA GLY A 7 -2.03 -9.28 7.15
C GLY A 7 -1.82 -8.07 8.07
N THR A 8 -1.80 -6.86 7.51
CA THR A 8 -1.53 -5.63 8.27
C THR A 8 -2.81 -4.82 8.40
N VAL A 9 -3.49 -4.92 9.56
CA VAL A 9 -4.72 -4.16 9.80
C VAL A 9 -4.55 -2.67 9.46
N SER A 10 -5.57 -2.05 8.87
CA SER A 10 -5.55 -0.66 8.39
C SER A 10 -4.93 0.35 9.38
N ALA A 11 -5.25 0.26 10.67
CA ALA A 11 -4.69 1.13 11.72
C ALA A 11 -3.21 0.86 12.03
N GLN A 12 -2.74 -0.37 11.86
CA GLN A 12 -1.31 -0.71 11.96
C GLN A 12 -0.57 -0.21 10.72
N TRP A 13 -1.15 -0.41 9.54
CA TRP A 13 -0.58 0.09 8.28
C TRP A 13 -0.45 1.61 8.29
N SER A 14 -1.50 2.34 8.69
CA SER A 14 -1.47 3.81 8.80
C SER A 14 -0.34 4.28 9.73
N ARG A 15 -0.16 3.63 10.89
CA ARG A 15 0.93 3.95 11.83
C ARG A 15 2.32 3.68 11.24
N ILE A 16 2.48 2.57 10.51
CA ILE A 16 3.73 2.24 9.82
C ILE A 16 3.99 3.28 8.73
N GLN A 17 2.97 3.64 7.96
CA GLN A 17 3.05 4.62 6.88
C GLN A 17 3.45 6.00 7.42
N ASP A 18 2.82 6.50 8.48
CA ASP A 18 3.17 7.80 9.07
C ASP A 18 4.60 7.82 9.61
N ALA A 19 4.98 6.78 10.36
CA ALA A 19 6.33 6.67 10.91
C ALA A 19 7.39 6.57 9.80
N CYS A 20 7.14 5.78 8.77
CA CYS A 20 8.09 5.61 7.67
C CYS A 20 8.13 6.81 6.72
N ASN A 21 7.02 7.54 6.56
CA ASN A 21 7.01 8.82 5.87
C ASN A 21 7.85 9.85 6.62
N TYR A 22 7.68 9.95 7.94
CA TYR A 22 8.46 10.87 8.78
C TYR A 22 9.96 10.60 8.69
N GLU A 23 10.39 9.35 8.81
CA GLU A 23 11.82 8.98 8.69
C GLU A 23 12.36 9.25 7.28
N ALA A 24 11.56 8.96 6.24
CA ALA A 24 11.96 9.22 4.86
C ALA A 24 12.05 10.73 4.56
N GLU A 25 11.14 11.55 5.08
CA GLU A 25 11.16 13.00 4.96
C GLU A 25 12.34 13.61 5.71
N LYS A 26 12.57 13.20 6.96
CA LYS A 26 13.73 13.65 7.75
C LYS A 26 15.06 13.38 7.05
N ALA A 27 15.22 12.19 6.48
CA ALA A 27 16.44 11.78 5.79
C ALA A 27 16.62 12.44 4.41
N THR A 28 15.57 13.04 3.85
CA THR A 28 15.61 13.72 2.55
C THR A 28 15.50 15.25 2.65
N ALA A 29 15.11 15.79 3.81
CA ALA A 29 15.00 17.22 4.10
C ALA A 29 16.32 18.01 3.94
N SER A 30 17.47 17.34 4.01
CA SER A 30 18.80 17.93 3.82
C SER A 30 19.40 17.68 2.42
N ALA A 31 18.70 17.00 1.51
CA ALA A 31 19.20 16.70 0.17
C ALA A 31 19.01 17.90 -0.77
N SER A 32 20.07 18.31 -1.48
CA SER A 32 20.00 19.45 -2.41
C SER A 32 19.03 19.18 -3.56
N LEU A 33 18.47 20.25 -4.15
CA LEU A 33 17.50 20.24 -5.25
C LEU A 33 17.93 19.46 -6.51
N LYS A 34 19.18 19.01 -6.60
CA LYS A 34 19.73 18.22 -7.71
C LYS A 34 19.74 16.71 -7.47
N THR A 35 19.34 16.25 -6.29
CA THR A 35 19.27 14.82 -5.96
C THR A 35 17.89 14.29 -6.38
N PRO A 36 17.76 13.05 -6.92
CA PRO A 36 16.47 12.39 -7.05
C PRO A 36 15.92 12.03 -5.65
N THR A 37 15.45 13.07 -4.96
CA THR A 37 15.02 13.05 -3.56
C THR A 37 13.83 12.12 -3.36
N GLU A 38 12.95 12.03 -4.37
CA GLU A 38 11.83 11.10 -4.36
C GLU A 38 12.27 9.63 -4.34
N TYR A 39 13.23 9.23 -5.18
CA TYR A 39 13.75 7.85 -5.19
C TYR A 39 14.34 7.44 -3.84
N ARG A 40 15.16 8.33 -3.25
CA ARG A 40 15.79 8.08 -1.95
C ARG A 40 14.74 8.00 -0.83
N ARG A 41 13.72 8.87 -0.88
CA ARG A 41 12.57 8.85 0.03
C ARG A 41 11.81 7.52 -0.05
N PHE A 42 11.46 7.06 -1.25
CA PHE A 42 10.74 5.79 -1.44
C PHE A 42 11.56 4.58 -0.95
N ARG A 43 12.85 4.55 -1.24
CA ARG A 43 13.73 3.46 -0.77
C ARG A 43 13.78 3.40 0.76
N LEU A 44 13.90 4.55 1.42
CA LEU A 44 13.91 4.63 2.89
C LEU A 44 12.57 4.23 3.50
N PHE A 45 11.46 4.68 2.89
CA PHE A 45 10.12 4.28 3.29
C PHE A 45 9.95 2.76 3.22
N ASN A 46 10.32 2.13 2.10
CA ASN A 46 10.21 0.68 1.89
C ASN A 46 11.07 -0.11 2.87
N MET A 47 12.28 0.37 3.16
CA MET A 47 13.15 -0.26 4.16
C MET A 47 12.56 -0.16 5.56
N CYS A 48 12.03 1.00 5.94
CA CYS A 48 11.34 1.18 7.22
C CYS A 48 10.11 0.29 7.35
N ALA A 49 9.29 0.20 6.30
CA ALA A 49 8.11 -0.66 6.29
C ALA A 49 8.51 -2.12 6.49
N LYS A 50 9.53 -2.61 5.76
CA LYS A 50 10.05 -3.97 5.89
C LYS A 50 10.54 -4.28 7.30
N LEU A 51 11.29 -3.35 7.92
CA LEU A 51 11.75 -3.48 9.30
C LEU A 51 10.60 -3.54 10.32
N LYS A 52 9.45 -2.95 9.99
CA LYS A 52 8.22 -2.98 10.80
C LYS A 52 7.30 -4.14 10.45
N GLY A 53 7.76 -5.11 9.66
CA GLY A 53 7.00 -6.30 9.28
C GLY A 53 5.98 -6.08 8.17
N ALA A 54 6.06 -4.95 7.44
CA ALA A 54 5.18 -4.64 6.33
C ALA A 54 5.95 -4.54 5.00
N THR A 55 5.53 -5.30 4.01
CA THR A 55 5.94 -5.19 2.61
C THR A 55 5.00 -4.27 1.83
N PHE A 56 5.56 -3.21 1.26
CA PHE A 56 4.84 -2.35 0.32
C PHE A 56 4.54 -3.11 -0.98
N VAL A 57 3.26 -3.16 -1.38
CA VAL A 57 2.82 -3.89 -2.58
C VAL A 57 2.95 -3.04 -3.84
N GLY A 58 2.89 -1.71 -3.70
CA GLY A 58 3.16 -0.79 -4.79
C GLY A 58 2.30 0.45 -4.75
N LYS A 59 2.69 1.45 -5.57
CA LYS A 59 1.88 2.62 -5.84
C LYS A 59 1.01 2.32 -7.05
N VAL A 60 -0.28 2.63 -6.96
CA VAL A 60 -1.14 2.57 -8.15
C VAL A 60 -0.67 3.67 -9.12
N THR A 61 -0.39 3.28 -10.36
CA THR A 61 0.14 4.18 -11.41
C THR A 61 -0.85 4.42 -12.56
N MET A 62 -2.13 4.22 -12.30
CA MET A 62 -3.21 4.44 -13.26
C MET A 62 -4.01 5.71 -12.92
N PRO A 63 -4.81 6.25 -13.86
CA PRO A 63 -5.65 7.41 -13.61
C PRO A 63 -6.60 7.20 -12.43
N ASP A 64 -6.82 8.26 -11.63
CA ASP A 64 -7.60 8.17 -10.40
C ASP A 64 -9.03 7.66 -10.65
N ALA A 65 -9.68 8.09 -11.74
CA ALA A 65 -11.05 7.65 -12.07
C ALA A 65 -11.12 6.15 -12.43
N GLU A 66 -10.08 5.61 -13.07
CA GLU A 66 -10.00 4.18 -13.41
C GLU A 66 -9.72 3.36 -12.15
N TRP A 67 -8.78 3.84 -11.34
CA TRP A 67 -8.47 3.27 -10.03
C TRP A 67 -9.69 3.24 -9.12
N GLU A 68 -10.45 4.34 -9.02
CA GLU A 68 -11.63 4.45 -8.17
C GLU A 68 -12.70 3.43 -8.57
N ARG A 69 -12.93 3.25 -9.88
CA ARG A 69 -13.85 2.24 -10.41
C ARG A 69 -13.43 0.82 -10.00
N ILE A 70 -12.15 0.48 -10.16
CA ILE A 70 -11.61 -0.84 -9.80
C ILE A 70 -11.70 -1.05 -8.28
N SER A 71 -11.27 -0.04 -7.51
CA SER A 71 -11.28 -0.05 -6.05
C SER A 71 -12.67 -0.29 -5.47
N MET A 72 -13.68 0.44 -5.95
CA MET A 72 -15.06 0.29 -5.46
C MET A 72 -15.61 -1.12 -5.74
N ARG A 73 -15.38 -1.63 -6.96
CA ARG A 73 -15.77 -2.99 -7.33
C ARG A 73 -15.11 -4.03 -6.42
N CYS A 74 -13.80 -3.92 -6.23
CA CYS A 74 -13.04 -4.91 -5.48
C CYS A 74 -13.33 -4.88 -3.97
N LYS A 75 -13.56 -3.70 -3.40
CA LYS A 75 -14.04 -3.56 -2.02
C LYS A 75 -15.40 -4.21 -1.81
N ALA A 76 -16.33 -4.05 -2.75
CA ALA A 76 -17.64 -4.70 -2.67
C ALA A 76 -17.50 -6.22 -2.76
N GLU A 77 -16.72 -6.73 -3.71
CA GLU A 77 -16.47 -8.16 -3.90
C GLU A 77 -15.87 -8.80 -2.64
N ALA A 78 -14.82 -8.19 -2.08
CA ALA A 78 -14.15 -8.71 -0.89
C ALA A 78 -15.06 -8.68 0.34
N ARG A 79 -15.81 -7.59 0.56
CA ARG A 79 -16.80 -7.50 1.65
C ARG A 79 -17.85 -8.59 1.56
N THR A 80 -18.37 -8.86 0.36
CA THR A 80 -19.35 -9.94 0.14
C THR A 80 -18.74 -11.30 0.43
N ALA A 81 -17.49 -11.54 0.02
CA ALA A 81 -16.79 -12.80 0.24
C ALA A 81 -16.57 -13.11 1.73
N VAL A 82 -16.28 -12.10 2.55
CA VAL A 82 -16.05 -12.28 4.00
C VAL A 82 -17.29 -12.05 4.86
N ALA A 83 -18.45 -11.72 4.27
CA ALA A 83 -19.66 -11.31 5.00
C ALA A 83 -20.18 -12.34 6.01
N LYS A 84 -19.93 -13.63 5.76
CA LYS A 84 -20.35 -14.74 6.65
C LYS A 84 -19.34 -15.03 7.75
N GLN A 85 -18.17 -14.39 7.75
CA GLN A 85 -17.13 -14.61 8.74
C GLN A 85 -17.28 -13.61 9.90
N PRO A 86 -17.06 -14.05 11.15
CA PRO A 86 -17.09 -13.16 12.30
C PRO A 86 -15.99 -12.09 12.22
N ALA A 87 -16.28 -10.91 12.77
CA ALA A 87 -15.30 -9.84 12.87
C ALA A 87 -14.07 -10.32 13.63
N SER A 88 -12.95 -10.37 12.93
CA SER A 88 -11.67 -10.85 13.45
C SER A 88 -10.55 -10.27 12.60
N ARG A 89 -9.33 -10.27 13.17
CA ARG A 89 -8.14 -9.88 12.43
C ARG A 89 -8.01 -10.68 11.13
N SER A 90 -8.11 -12.00 11.19
CA SER A 90 -7.96 -12.88 10.02
C SER A 90 -9.02 -12.65 8.94
N ARG A 91 -10.25 -12.24 9.31
CA ARG A 91 -11.27 -11.83 8.34
C ARG A 91 -10.84 -10.57 7.58
N ASP A 92 -10.35 -9.56 8.30
CA ASP A 92 -9.94 -8.29 7.71
C ASP A 92 -8.72 -8.48 6.79
N GLU A 93 -7.78 -9.34 7.20
CA GLU A 93 -6.62 -9.72 6.38
C GLU A 93 -7.05 -10.41 5.08
N LEU A 94 -7.98 -11.37 5.17
CA LEU A 94 -8.55 -12.04 4.01
C LEU A 94 -9.31 -11.06 3.09
N GLN A 95 -10.00 -10.08 3.67
CA GLN A 95 -10.69 -9.06 2.86
C GLN A 95 -9.68 -8.24 2.05
N GLU A 96 -8.59 -7.78 2.68
CA GLU A 96 -7.53 -7.01 2.01
C GLU A 96 -6.83 -7.84 0.90
N ASP A 97 -6.58 -9.13 1.14
CA ASP A 97 -6.07 -10.07 0.13
C ASP A 97 -6.97 -10.12 -1.10
N LEU A 98 -8.27 -10.32 -0.88
CA LEU A 98 -9.26 -10.40 -1.94
C LEU A 98 -9.40 -9.08 -2.71
N GLU A 99 -9.28 -7.93 -2.03
CA GLU A 99 -9.27 -6.61 -2.67
C GLU A 99 -8.08 -6.46 -3.63
N ILE A 100 -6.88 -6.85 -3.18
CA ILE A 100 -5.65 -6.77 -3.99
C ILE A 100 -5.72 -7.72 -5.19
N ASP A 101 -6.18 -8.96 -4.98
CA ASP A 101 -6.29 -9.95 -6.05
C ASP A 101 -7.38 -9.60 -7.07
N CYS A 102 -8.49 -9.03 -6.62
CA CYS A 102 -9.48 -8.43 -7.51
C CYS A 102 -8.86 -7.27 -8.30
N ALA A 103 -8.11 -6.37 -7.65
CA ALA A 103 -7.52 -5.22 -8.33
C ALA A 103 -6.55 -5.67 -9.43
N LYS A 104 -5.67 -6.64 -9.16
CA LYS A 104 -4.78 -7.25 -10.16
C LYS A 104 -5.55 -7.86 -11.34
N ARG A 105 -6.61 -8.63 -11.07
CA ARG A 105 -7.47 -9.22 -12.11
C ARG A 105 -8.17 -8.18 -12.98
N ASN A 106 -8.45 -7.00 -12.43
CA ASN A 106 -9.08 -5.88 -13.12
C ASN A 106 -8.06 -4.92 -13.75
N GLY A 107 -6.79 -5.31 -13.86
CA GLY A 107 -5.76 -4.52 -14.56
C GLY A 107 -5.13 -3.40 -13.73
N ALA A 108 -5.28 -3.41 -12.40
CA ALA A 108 -4.59 -2.45 -11.55
C ALA A 108 -3.07 -2.58 -11.69
N VAL A 109 -2.43 -1.48 -12.09
CA VAL A 109 -0.98 -1.43 -12.26
C VAL A 109 -0.34 -0.90 -10.98
N PHE A 110 0.19 -1.82 -10.20
CA PHE A 110 1.01 -1.51 -9.04
C PHE A 110 2.47 -1.40 -9.47
N ARG A 111 3.03 -0.19 -9.42
CA ARG A 111 4.46 -0.01 -9.57
C ARG A 111 5.10 -0.17 -8.20
N GLN A 112 5.92 -1.20 -8.05
CA GLN A 112 6.96 -1.17 -7.05
C GLN A 112 7.97 -0.16 -7.58
N ASP A 113 8.18 0.97 -6.90
CA ASP A 113 9.27 1.89 -7.22
C ASP A 113 10.60 1.21 -6.84
N TYR A 114 10.96 0.22 -7.65
CA TYR A 114 12.28 -0.36 -7.79
C TYR A 114 12.66 -0.12 -9.24
N TYR A 115 13.49 0.91 -9.47
CA TYR A 115 14.35 0.91 -10.65
C TYR A 115 15.81 0.92 -10.17
N PRO A 116 16.68 0.11 -10.79
CA PRO A 116 18.09 -0.01 -10.43
C PRO A 116 18.86 1.32 -10.52
#